data_AF-A0A2P7BD08-F1
#
_entry.id   AF-A0A2P7BD08-F1
#
_cell.length_a   1.000
_cell.length_b   1.000
_cell.length_c   1.000
_cell.angle_alpha   90.00
_cell.angle_beta   90.00
_cell.angle_gamma   90.00
#
_symmetry.space_group_name_H-M   'P 1'
#
loop_
_entity.id
_entity.type
_entity.pdbx_description
1 polymer ?
#
loop_
_entity_poly.entity_id
_entity_poly.type
_entity_poly.pdbx_seq_one_letter_code
_entity_poly.pdbx_strand_id
1 'polypeptide(L)' 'MNVSRKLKIVLLVAIAGLFGIEAGSELSIPGVSSFVTTAEARVGRPLTPVSVAGVARRSARRCAAGVYNC' A
#
# COMPACT_ATOMS: atom_id res chain seq x y z
N MET A 1 -40.64 -22.14 -6.50
CA MET A 1 -39.79 -20.92 -6.63
C MET A 1 -39.30 -20.87 -8.06
N ASN A 2 -39.74 -19.89 -8.87
CA ASN A 2 -39.42 -19.85 -10.30
C ASN A 2 -37.92 -19.65 -10.52
N VAL A 3 -37.36 -20.26 -11.57
CA VAL A 3 -35.92 -20.16 -11.91
C VAL A 3 -35.46 -18.70 -11.99
N SER A 4 -36.30 -17.82 -12.53
CA SER A 4 -36.09 -16.36 -12.56
C SER A 4 -35.92 -15.74 -11.16
N ARG A 5 -36.69 -16.18 -10.16
CA ARG A 5 -36.58 -15.69 -8.79
C ARG A 5 -35.27 -16.16 -8.14
N LYS A 6 -34.84 -17.40 -8.41
CA LYS A 6 -33.53 -17.90 -7.93
C LYS A 6 -32.37 -17.11 -8.56
N LEU A 7 -32.45 -16.83 -9.86
CA LEU A 7 -31.40 -16.08 -10.56
C LEU A 7 -31.24 -14.65 -10.01
N LYS A 8 -32.35 -13.95 -9.75
CA LYS A 8 -32.32 -12.62 -9.12
C LYS A 8 -31.69 -12.63 -7.73
N ILE A 9 -31.97 -13.66 -6.93
CA ILE A 9 -31.40 -13.80 -5.58
C ILE A 9 -29.89 -14.02 -5.67
N VAL A 10 -29.41 -14.91 -6.55
CA VAL A 10 -27.97 -15.15 -6.74
C VAL A 10 -27.25 -13.88 -7.18
N LEU A 11 -27.85 -13.11 -8.10
CA LEU A 11 -27.28 -11.86 -8.58
C LEU A 11 -27.17 -10.82 -7.45
N LEU A 12 -28.21 -10.68 -6.62
CA LEU A 12 -28.19 -9.75 -5.48
C LEU A 12 -27.13 -10.14 -4.44
N VAL A 13 -27.00 -11.43 -4.13
CA VAL A 13 -25.98 -11.93 -3.20
C VAL A 13 -24.56 -11.69 -3.74
N ALA A 14 -24.34 -11.90 -5.03
CA ALA A 14 -23.04 -11.65 -5.66
C ALA A 14 -22.64 -10.17 -5.58
N ILE A 15 -23.58 -9.25 -5.87
CA ILE A 15 -23.33 -7.81 -5.80
C ILE A 15 -23.06 -7.37 -4.36
N ALA A 16 -23.86 -7.83 -3.40
CA ALA A 16 -23.67 -7.51 -1.98
C ALA A 16 -22.33 -8.06 -1.44
N GLY A 17 -21.94 -9.26 -1.87
CA GLY A 17 -20.66 -9.87 -1.51
C GLY A 17 -19.45 -9.07 -2.03
N LEU A 18 -19.50 -8.61 -3.29
CA LEU A 18 -18.45 -7.77 -3.87
C LEU A 18 -18.30 -6.43 -3.12
N PHE A 19 -19.41 -5.75 -2.84
CA PHE A 19 -19.40 -4.50 -2.06
C PHE A 19 -18.88 -4.68 -0.64
N GLY A 20 -19.22 -5.79 0.03
CA GLY A 20 -18.77 -6.07 1.38
C GLY A 20 -17.25 -6.25 1.48
N ILE A 21 -16.61 -6.77 0.43
CA ILE A 21 -15.15 -6.97 0.41
C ILE A 21 -14.42 -5.64 0.27
N GLU A 22 -14.87 -4.75 -0.61
CA GLU A 22 -14.26 -3.40 -0.73
C GLU A 22 -14.45 -2.58 0.55
N ALA A 23 -15.65 -2.54 1.12
CA ALA A 23 -15.91 -1.81 2.37
C ALA A 23 -15.10 -2.39 3.56
N GLY A 24 -14.92 -3.72 3.61
CA GLY A 24 -14.07 -4.36 4.62
C GLY A 24 -12.58 -4.03 4.48
N SER A 25 -12.13 -3.70 3.26
CA SER A 25 -10.74 -3.35 3.00
C SER A 25 -10.37 -1.94 3.49
N GLU A 26 -11.29 -0.97 3.43
CA GLU A 26 -11.08 0.37 4.02
C GLU A 26 -11.12 0.33 5.55
N LEU A 27 -11.93 -0.54 6.15
CA LEU A 27 -12.11 -0.60 7.60
C LEU A 27 -11.00 -1.36 8.34
N SER A 28 -9.94 -1.78 7.64
CA SER A 28 -8.74 -2.44 8.19
C SER A 28 -9.05 -3.57 9.19
N ILE A 29 -10.10 -4.35 8.91
CA ILE A 29 -10.48 -5.48 9.77
C ILE A 29 -9.40 -6.56 9.63
N PRO A 30 -8.70 -6.94 10.71
CA PRO A 30 -7.61 -7.91 10.64
C PRO A 30 -8.19 -9.28 10.23
N GLY A 31 -7.98 -9.68 8.98
CA GLY A 31 -8.45 -10.95 8.41
C GLY A 31 -9.09 -10.86 7.03
N VAL A 32 -9.54 -9.67 6.59
CA VAL A 32 -9.96 -9.44 5.19
C VAL A 32 -8.79 -8.85 4.41
N SER A 33 -8.01 -9.72 3.79
CA SER A 33 -6.90 -9.32 2.92
C SER A 33 -7.47 -8.60 1.68
N SER A 34 -7.15 -7.32 1.52
CA SER A 34 -7.40 -6.59 0.28
C SER A 34 -6.74 -7.33 -0.89
N PHE A 35 -7.43 -7.42 -2.03
CA PHE A 35 -6.88 -8.00 -3.27
C PHE A 35 -5.70 -7.20 -3.83
N VAL A 36 -5.44 -6.00 -3.31
CA VAL A 36 -4.32 -5.14 -3.66
C VAL A 36 -3.32 -5.11 -2.51
N THR A 37 -2.05 -5.36 -2.81
CA THR A 37 -0.97 -5.27 -1.83
C THR A 37 -0.81 -3.83 -1.35
N THR A 38 -0.70 -3.63 -0.03
CA THR A 38 -0.40 -2.32 0.55
C THR A 38 0.99 -1.84 0.12
N ALA A 39 1.04 -0.75 -0.65
CA ALA A 39 2.29 -0.11 -1.04
C ALA A 39 2.72 0.90 0.05
N GLU A 40 3.46 0.46 1.07
CA GLU A 40 4.05 1.38 2.04
C GLU A 40 5.27 2.12 1.44
N ALA A 41 5.19 3.44 1.36
CA ALA A 41 6.35 4.28 1.09
C ALA A 41 7.24 4.37 2.35
N ARG A 42 8.31 3.58 2.41
CA ARG A 42 9.25 3.61 3.53
C ARG A 42 10.27 4.72 3.35
N VAL A 43 10.13 5.77 4.17
CA VAL A 43 11.08 6.89 4.25
C VAL A 43 12.22 6.55 5.22
N GLY A 44 13.44 6.97 4.92
CA GLY A 44 14.57 6.92 5.86
C GLY A 44 15.43 5.65 5.87
N ARG A 45 15.08 4.58 5.14
CA ARG A 45 15.96 3.41 4.97
C ARG A 45 17.29 3.84 4.34
N PRO A 46 18.43 3.20 4.66
CA PRO A 46 19.77 3.63 4.26
C PRO A 46 20.02 3.87 2.75
N LEU A 47 19.06 3.52 1.88
CA LEU A 47 19.09 3.69 0.42
C LEU A 47 17.79 4.32 -0.16
N THR A 48 16.88 4.82 0.67
CA THR A 48 15.68 5.53 0.19
C THR A 48 15.91 7.04 0.13
N PRO A 49 15.12 7.78 -0.65
CA PRO A 49 15.06 9.23 -0.54
C PRO A 49 14.89 9.66 0.93
N VAL A 50 15.54 10.78 1.31
CA VAL A 50 15.46 11.36 2.67
C VAL A 50 16.13 10.51 3.78
N SER A 51 17.03 9.57 3.44
CA SER A 51 17.83 8.87 4.45
C SER A 51 18.95 9.75 5.03
N VAL A 52 18.93 10.00 6.35
CA VAL A 52 20.00 10.74 7.07
C VAL A 52 21.36 10.07 6.88
N ALA A 53 21.43 8.74 6.99
CA ALA A 53 22.67 7.99 6.75
C ALA A 53 23.18 8.16 5.30
N GLY A 54 22.26 8.20 4.33
CA GLY A 54 22.59 8.46 2.93
C GLY A 54 23.09 9.88 2.67
N VAL A 55 22.51 10.88 3.36
CA VAL A 55 22.97 12.27 3.32
C VAL A 55 24.38 12.38 3.91
N ALA A 56 24.62 11.84 5.10
CA ALA A 56 25.93 11.89 5.76
C ALA A 56 27.06 11.31 4.89
N ARG A 57 26.82 10.15 4.26
CA ARG A 57 27.78 9.55 3.31
C ARG A 57 28.05 10.44 2.09
N ARG A 58 27.00 11.07 1.53
CA ARG A 58 27.13 11.98 0.38
C ARG A 58 27.91 13.25 0.75
N SER A 59 27.64 13.82 1.92
CA SER A 59 28.35 14.98 2.44
C SER A 59 29.83 14.65 2.65
N ALA A 60 30.16 13.54 3.33
CA ALA A 60 31.54 13.11 3.56
C ALA A 60 32.32 12.90 2.24
N ARG A 61 31.70 12.28 1.24
CA ARG A 61 32.31 12.12 -0.09
C ARG A 61 32.56 13.45 -0.79
N ARG A 62 31.64 14.42 -0.67
CA ARG A 62 31.80 15.76 -1.26
C ARG A 62 32.87 16.59 -0.54
N CYS A 63 32.99 16.44 0.77
CA CYS A 63 34.11 17.00 1.54
C CYS A 63 35.44 16.44 1.06
N ALA A 64 35.55 15.11 0.94
CA ALA A 64 36.77 14.45 0.46
C ALA A 64 37.12 14.84 -0.98
N ALA A 65 36.12 15.15 -1.81
CA ALA A 65 36.31 15.64 -3.18
C ALA A 65 36.58 17.16 -3.27
N GLY A 66 36.64 17.88 -2.14
CA GLY A 66 36.87 19.34 -2.11
C GLY A 66 35.71 20.19 -2.62
N VAL A 67 34.51 19.61 -2.76
CA VAL A 67 33.31 20.33 -3.24
C VAL A 67 32.75 21.26 -2.15
N TYR A 68 32.90 20.87 -0.90
CA TYR A 68 32.49 21.65 0.27
C TYR A 68 33.70 21.96 1.13
N ASN A 69 33.67 23.14 1.76
CA ASN A 69 34.61 23.46 2.81
C ASN A 69 34.13 22.77 4.09
N CYS A 70 34.75 21.63 4.34
CA CYS A 70 34.63 20.81 5.53
C CYS A 70 36.03 20.78 6.16
#